data_AF-A0A2C2V184-F1
#
_entry.id   AF-A0A2C2V184-F1
#
_cell.length_a   1.000
_cell.length_b   1.000
_cell.length_c   1.000
_cell.angle_alpha   90.00
_cell.angle_beta   90.00
_cell.angle_gamma   90.00
#
_symmetry.space_group_name_H-M   'P 1'
#
loop_
_entity.id
_entity.type
_entity.pdbx_description
1 polymer ?
#
loop_
_entity_poly.entity_id
_entity_poly.type
_entity_poly.pdbx_seq_one_letter_code
_entity_poly.pdbx_strand_id
1 'polypeptide(L)'
;MLMIRHSIGSRLLYQANIYNIEKQDDRWLISVSFDEETASTVLDFNDELNIFEVKENEKTWFYSSDAQIHFQHNEKQLIILADHKTVYPT
;
A
#
# COMPACT_ATOMS: atom_id res chain seq x y z
N MET A 1 -6.01 -6.68 7.35
CA MET A 1 -6.68 -5.94 6.26
C MET A 1 -5.74 -4.84 5.80
N LEU A 2 -5.50 -4.73 4.50
CA LEU A 2 -4.73 -3.66 3.89
C LEU A 2 -5.68 -2.55 3.42
N MET A 3 -5.33 -1.30 3.67
CA MET A 3 -6.03 -0.12 3.13
C MET A 3 -5.02 0.79 2.46
N ILE A 4 -5.32 1.21 1.24
CA ILE A 4 -4.60 2.26 0.53
C ILE A 4 -5.49 3.50 0.53
N ARG A 5 -4.97 4.59 1.08
CA ARG A 5 -5.68 5.85 1.23
C ARG A 5 -4.88 6.98 0.62
N HIS A 6 -5.59 7.96 0.07
CA HIS A 6 -4.99 9.23 -0.28
C HIS A 6 -4.53 9.95 0.99
N SER A 7 -3.35 10.57 0.94
CA SER A 7 -2.76 11.25 2.09
C SER A 7 -3.55 12.49 2.45
N ILE A 8 -3.99 13.25 1.44
CA ILE A 8 -4.87 14.40 1.66
C ILE A 8 -6.31 13.92 1.87
N GLY A 9 -6.89 14.26 3.02
CA GLY A 9 -8.28 13.95 3.35
C GLY A 9 -8.57 12.49 3.70
N SER A 10 -7.55 11.61 3.72
CA SER A 10 -7.68 10.19 4.10
C SER A 10 -8.76 9.42 3.30
N ARG A 11 -9.00 9.81 2.04
CA ARG A 11 -9.97 9.11 1.17
C ARG A 11 -9.51 7.67 0.94
N LEU A 12 -10.41 6.70 1.12
CA LEU A 12 -10.14 5.31 0.79
C LEU A 12 -10.08 5.15 -0.73
N LEU A 13 -8.96 4.67 -1.25
CA LEU A 13 -8.78 4.35 -2.67
C LEU A 13 -8.97 2.85 -2.91
N TYR A 14 -8.46 2.03 -1.99
CA TYR A 14 -8.54 0.58 -2.11
C TYR A 14 -8.46 -0.12 -0.75
N GLN A 15 -9.06 -1.31 -0.66
CA GLN A 15 -8.95 -2.19 0.50
C GLN A 15 -8.87 -3.65 0.06
N ALA A 16 -8.08 -4.45 0.78
CA ALA A 16 -7.97 -5.89 0.55
C ALA A 16 -7.78 -6.69 1.84
N ASN A 17 -8.27 -7.92 1.81
CA ASN A 17 -8.01 -8.92 2.85
C ASN A 17 -6.90 -9.90 2.47
N ILE A 18 -6.62 -10.05 1.17
CA ILE A 18 -5.56 -10.89 0.64
C ILE A 18 -4.47 -9.97 0.09
N TYR A 19 -3.31 -10.00 0.72
CA TYR A 19 -2.14 -9.21 0.37
C TYR A 19 -0.90 -9.87 0.98
N ASN A 20 0.27 -9.46 0.53
CA ASN A 20 1.54 -9.90 1.07
C ASN A 20 2.36 -8.70 1.54
N ILE A 21 3.11 -8.85 2.63
CA ILE A 21 4.08 -7.85 3.10
C ILE A 21 5.35 -8.60 3.49
N GLU A 22 6.42 -8.38 2.74
CA GLU A 22 7.72 -8.98 2.96
C GLU A 22 8.75 -7.90 3.26
N LYS A 23 9.58 -8.12 4.28
CA LYS A 23 10.73 -7.25 4.51
C LYS A 23 11.87 -7.68 3.58
N GLN A 24 12.36 -6.76 2.76
CA GLN A 24 13.49 -6.95 1.86
C GLN A 24 14.54 -5.88 2.18
N ASP A 25 15.65 -6.30 2.78
CA ASP A 25 16.69 -5.41 3.33
C ASP A 25 16.10 -4.35 4.27
N ASP A 26 16.24 -3.07 3.93
CA ASP A 26 15.73 -1.92 4.70
C ASP A 26 14.34 -1.45 4.25
N ARG A 27 13.68 -2.20 3.35
CA ARG A 27 12.39 -1.84 2.77
C ARG A 27 11.35 -2.94 2.98
N TRP A 28 10.09 -2.60 2.72
CA TRP A 28 8.95 -3.51 2.76
C TRP A 28 8.32 -3.59 1.37
N LEU A 29 8.35 -4.79 0.79
CA LEU A 29 7.65 -5.11 -0.44
C LEU A 29 6.22 -5.51 -0.09
N ILE A 30 5.25 -4.73 -0.56
CA ILE A 30 3.83 -4.96 -0.35
C ILE A 30 3.22 -5.30 -1.70
N SER A 31 2.55 -6.46 -1.79
CA SER A 31 1.92 -6.94 -3.02
C SER A 31 0.44 -7.18 -2.80
N VAL A 32 -0.40 -6.69 -3.70
CA VAL A 32 -1.86 -6.82 -3.60
C VAL A 32 -2.51 -6.85 -4.98
N SER A 33 -3.54 -7.67 -5.16
CA SER A 33 -4.23 -7.84 -6.44
C SER A 33 -5.09 -6.63 -6.79
N PHE A 34 -4.97 -6.12 -8.01
CA PHE A 34 -5.63 -4.91 -8.49
C PHE A 34 -6.18 -5.16 -9.90
N ASP A 35 -7.38 -4.68 -10.19
CA ASP A 35 -7.78 -4.46 -11.58
C ASP A 35 -7.11 -3.20 -12.15
N GLU A 36 -7.08 -3.09 -13.47
CA GLU A 36 -6.36 -2.01 -14.16
C GLU A 36 -6.96 -0.62 -13.91
N GLU A 37 -8.28 -0.52 -13.77
CA GLU A 37 -8.99 0.76 -13.54
C GLU A 37 -8.64 1.32 -12.15
N THR A 38 -8.69 0.45 -11.14
CA THR A 38 -8.29 0.77 -9.77
C THR A 38 -6.80 1.09 -9.69
N ALA A 39 -5.96 0.35 -10.42
CA ALA A 39 -4.52 0.59 -10.46
C ALA A 39 -4.20 1.97 -11.02
N SER A 40 -4.84 2.36 -12.13
CA SER A 40 -4.68 3.70 -12.71
C SER A 40 -5.06 4.77 -11.69
N THR A 41 -6.19 4.62 -11.01
CA THR A 41 -6.65 5.59 -9.99
C THR A 41 -5.67 5.74 -8.84
N VAL A 42 -5.04 4.64 -8.40
CA VAL A 42 -4.05 4.67 -7.30
C VAL A 42 -2.72 5.26 -7.77
N LEU A 43 -2.29 4.94 -8.98
CA LEU A 43 -1.05 5.45 -9.58
C LEU A 43 -1.10 6.96 -9.84
N ASP A 44 -2.29 7.53 -10.08
CA ASP A 44 -2.49 8.98 -10.20
C ASP A 44 -2.11 9.76 -8.92
N PHE A 45 -1.98 9.07 -7.78
CA PHE A 45 -1.62 9.65 -6.49
C PHE A 45 -0.41 8.97 -5.84
N ASN A 46 0.50 8.39 -6.62
CA ASN A 46 1.58 7.52 -6.12
C ASN A 46 2.50 8.16 -5.06
N ASP A 47 2.69 9.48 -5.12
CA ASP A 47 3.47 10.30 -4.20
C ASP A 47 2.69 10.69 -2.93
N GLU A 48 1.38 10.52 -2.95
CA GLU A 48 0.46 10.90 -1.88
C GLU A 48 -0.33 9.71 -1.33
N LEU A 49 0.30 8.53 -1.18
CA LEU A 49 -0.37 7.36 -0.59
C LEU A 49 0.00 7.06 0.86
N ASN A 50 -1.03 6.73 1.63
CA ASN A 50 -0.92 6.09 2.93
C ASN A 50 -1.35 4.62 2.83
N ILE A 51 -0.44 3.71 3.17
CA ILE A 51 -0.73 2.27 3.21
C ILE A 51 -0.86 1.84 4.67
N PHE A 52 -2.02 1.27 5.02
CA PHE A 52 -2.26 0.77 6.37
C PHE A 52 -2.51 -0.72 6.37
N GLU A 53 -1.77 -1.44 7.21
CA GLU A 53 -2.15 -2.78 7.63
C GLU A 53 -2.87 -2.69 8.97
N VAL A 54 -4.13 -3.12 9.01
CA VAL A 54 -4.93 -3.20 10.23
C VAL A 54 -5.09 -4.67 10.62
N LYS A 55 -4.66 -4.98 11.83
CA LYS A 55 -4.89 -6.25 12.53
C LYS A 55 -5.74 -6.00 13.77
N GLU A 56 -6.04 -7.06 14.52
CA GLU A 56 -6.89 -7.00 15.70
C GLU A 56 -6.37 -6.04 16.78
N ASN A 57 -5.05 -6.03 17.02
CA ASN A 57 -4.43 -5.29 18.13
C ASN A 57 -3.41 -4.23 17.69
N GLU A 58 -3.20 -4.09 16.39
CA GLU A 58 -2.27 -3.10 15.86
C GLU A 58 -2.73 -2.55 14.51
N LYS A 59 -2.36 -1.29 14.27
CA LYS A 59 -2.40 -0.66 12.96
C LYS A 59 -0.99 -0.26 12.57
N THR A 60 -0.49 -0.81 11.49
CA THR A 60 0.79 -0.43 10.91
C THR A 60 0.56 0.53 9.75
N TRP A 61 1.35 1.59 9.69
CA TRP A 61 1.44 2.52 8.57
C TRP A 61 2.75 2.30 7.82
N PHE A 62 2.63 2.12 6.50
CA PHE A 62 3.74 2.07 5.56
C PHE A 62 3.68 3.28 4.62
N TYR A 63 4.86 3.79 4.28
CA TYR A 63 5.04 4.93 3.39
C TYR A 63 6.27 4.71 2.50
N SER A 64 6.19 5.20 1.27
CA SER A 64 7.28 5.17 0.28
C SER A 64 7.68 6.62 -0.02
N SER A 65 8.85 7.05 0.45
CA SER A 65 9.32 8.43 0.25
C SER A 65 9.69 8.75 -1.20
N ASP A 66 9.98 7.72 -1.99
CA ASP A 66 10.37 7.79 -3.40
C ASP A 66 9.25 7.35 -4.36
N ALA A 67 8.00 7.22 -3.87
CA ALA A 67 6.82 6.85 -4.63
C ALA A 67 6.99 5.58 -5.49
N GLN A 68 7.71 4.58 -4.95
CA GLN A 68 7.99 3.31 -5.64
C GLN A 68 6.77 2.40 -5.65
N ILE A 69 5.84 2.72 -6.55
CA ILE A 69 4.55 2.06 -6.70
C ILE A 69 4.38 1.68 -8.16
N HIS A 70 4.25 0.38 -8.42
CA HIS A 70 4.28 -0.18 -9.77
C HIS A 70 3.13 -1.16 -9.95
N PHE A 71 2.45 -1.11 -11.09
CA PHE A 71 1.45 -2.11 -11.45
C PHE A 71 2.03 -3.12 -12.43
N GLN A 72 1.98 -4.40 -12.05
CA GLN A 72 2.41 -5.53 -12.87
C GLN A 72 1.21 -6.05 -13.68
N HIS A 73 1.06 -5.56 -14.91
CA HIS A 73 -0.07 -5.90 -15.79
C HIS A 73 -0.30 -7.40 -15.98
N ASN A 74 0.77 -8.17 -16.17
CA ASN A 74 0.67 -9.63 -16.40
C ASN A 74 0.10 -10.37 -15.19
N GLU A 75 0.38 -9.89 -13.98
CA GLU A 75 -0.02 -10.53 -12.73
C GLU A 75 -1.25 -9.87 -12.09
N LYS A 76 -1.70 -8.73 -12.65
CA LYS A 76 -2.77 -7.88 -12.09
C LYS A 76 -2.51 -7.56 -10.61
N GLN A 77 -1.29 -7.09 -10.33
CA GLN A 77 -0.84 -6.80 -8.98
C GLN A 77 -0.25 -5.41 -8.89
N LEU A 78 -0.57 -4.71 -7.81
CA LEU A 78 0.13 -3.52 -7.39
C LEU A 78 1.26 -3.91 -6.43
N ILE A 79 2.45 -3.44 -6.74
CA ILE A 79 3.66 -3.63 -5.96
C ILE A 79 4.07 -2.28 -5.38
N ILE A 80 4.18 -2.21 -4.07
CA ILE A 80 4.56 -1.00 -3.32
C ILE A 80 5.83 -1.31 -2.56
N LEU A 81 6.85 -0.49 -2.73
CA LEU A 81 8.10 -0.59 -1.98
C LEU A 81 8.18 0.55 -0.98
N ALA A 82 7.84 0.24 0.27
CA ALA A 82 7.87 1.20 1.37
C ALA A 82 9.24 1.20 2.06
N ASP A 83 9.72 2.38 2.43
CA ASP A 83 10.98 2.59 3.16
C ASP A 83 10.73 3.06 4.61
N HIS A 84 9.47 3.32 4.96
CA HIS A 84 9.06 3.69 6.31
C HIS A 84 7.96 2.74 6.83
N LYS A 85 8.06 2.41 8.12
CA LYS A 85 7.05 1.65 8.87
C LYS A 85 6.86 2.24 10.26
N THR A 86 5.63 2.57 10.62
CA THR A 86 5.25 2.96 11.99
C THR A 86 4.14 2.05 12.50
N VAL A 87 4.29 1.48 13.70
CA VAL A 87 3.28 0.63 14.33
C VAL A 87 2.55 1.41 15.41
N TYR A 88 1.24 1.44 15.34
CA TYR A 88 0.36 2.02 16.34
C TYR A 88 -0.38 0.89 17.08
N PRO A 89 -0.28 0.79 18.41
CA PRO A 89 -1.16 -0.08 19.18
C PRO A 89 -2.60 0.44 19.05
N THR A 90 -3.57 -0.47 18.91
CA THR A 90 -5.00 -0.14 18.88
C THR A 90 -5.69 -0.51 20.18
#